data_AF-Q0RFL6-F1
#
_entry.id   AF-Q0RFL6-F1
#
_cell.length_a   1.000
_cell.length_b   1.000
_cell.length_c   1.000
_cell.angle_alpha   90.00
_cell.angle_beta   90.00
_cell.angle_gamma   90.00
#
_symmetry.space_group_name_H-M   'P 1'
#
loop_
_entity.id
_entity.type
_entity.pdbx_description
1 polymer ?
#
loop_
_entity_poly.entity_id
_entity_poly.type
_entity_poly.pdbx_seq_one_letter_code
_entity_poly.pdbx_strand_id
1 'polypeptide(L)'
;MPAPAAPAPAGTIGHSGAYLTDGERRAVVIRGMTVPAGVTPTAADLDTWIAYGFSGVRLAVPVAAGGRFPATAGWPASDATARAAADPGLDQVTGLTRAFTGRGMRVVLRLVPAARGQALSGATLATGLGRLATRFRGEPGLIGYEVPAAGIGAAGIGAALAEAVTAQDPDHLLWRDRPAPFDAAATVAVNDPTGYLVGWKDGSPAAVRALASAADAFGLSWFYDAPSGTGGTVGTDPPQALGGGSLPAAPAEIVRPYPVAVAGTPESLRFDDARVLTVSYRTEGPAGGSLAPGAATAISVPAWSYPQGYQVQVVGARVTSAPGAGLLCVVAEPGAARVDVRVSPATAGPQVRAPAAAGAGGCATSPVPAAGAAGSVTPAPAAAEGRDDDYSGPLLWVLPLVGAAGAAAPLAFVFRPWRRRSRRSGPSGPPGWSSPLDLAPLDPAPLHPRPAPAEPAERRPVVVPGQASVPADPDRGGD
;
A
#
# COMPACT_ATOMS: atom_id res chain seq x y z
N MET A 1 -13.20 -31.72 21.72
CA MET A 1 -12.28 -30.57 21.59
C MET A 1 -12.38 -30.07 20.16
N PRO A 2 -12.59 -28.77 19.91
CA PRO A 2 -12.54 -28.25 18.53
C PRO A 2 -11.13 -28.49 17.97
N ALA A 3 -11.05 -28.91 16.71
CA ALA A 3 -9.77 -29.06 16.02
C ALA A 3 -9.02 -27.72 16.03
N PRO A 4 -7.68 -27.71 16.20
CA PRO A 4 -6.91 -26.48 16.08
C PRO A 4 -7.14 -25.88 14.69
N ALA A 5 -7.33 -24.56 14.63
CA ALA A 5 -7.43 -23.85 13.37
C ALA A 5 -6.18 -24.10 12.53
N ALA A 6 -6.35 -24.30 11.22
CA ALA A 6 -5.22 -24.41 10.31
C ALA A 6 -4.35 -23.14 10.39
N PRO A 7 -3.02 -23.25 10.28
CA PRO A 7 -2.16 -22.08 10.27
C PRO A 7 -2.45 -21.22 9.03
N ALA A 8 -2.40 -19.90 9.21
CA ALA A 8 -2.54 -18.95 8.11
C ALA A 8 -1.48 -19.21 7.01
N PRO A 9 -1.77 -18.89 5.74
CA PRO A 9 -0.81 -18.98 4.66
C PRO A 9 0.50 -18.21 4.92
N ALA A 10 1.58 -18.67 4.31
CA ALA A 10 2.88 -18.02 4.48
C ALA A 10 2.84 -16.57 3.96
N GLY A 11 3.38 -15.64 4.74
CA GLY A 11 3.47 -14.23 4.35
C GLY A 11 2.14 -13.47 4.36
N THR A 12 1.07 -14.06 4.94
CA THR A 12 -0.19 -13.35 5.23
C THR A 12 0.10 -12.05 6.01
N ILE A 13 -0.62 -11.00 5.62
CA ILE A 13 -0.56 -9.69 6.26
C ILE A 13 -1.87 -9.46 6.99
N GLY A 14 -1.80 -9.43 8.32
CA GLY A 14 -2.89 -9.00 9.19
C GLY A 14 -2.77 -7.53 9.55
N HIS A 15 -3.49 -7.11 10.58
CA HIS A 15 -3.32 -5.79 11.17
C HIS A 15 -3.48 -5.81 12.70
N SER A 16 -2.87 -4.84 13.37
CA SER A 16 -2.99 -4.58 14.80
C SER A 16 -3.25 -3.10 15.00
N GLY A 17 -4.51 -2.75 15.28
CA GLY A 17 -4.95 -1.36 15.23
C GLY A 17 -4.75 -0.79 13.82
N ALA A 18 -4.01 0.31 13.73
CA ALA A 18 -3.74 1.01 12.46
C ALA A 18 -2.54 0.43 11.68
N TYR A 19 -1.79 -0.51 12.23
CA TYR A 19 -0.59 -1.05 11.59
C TYR A 19 -0.91 -2.36 10.89
N LEU A 20 -0.44 -2.51 9.65
CA LEU A 20 -0.30 -3.84 9.03
C LEU A 20 0.76 -4.63 9.77
N THR A 21 0.55 -5.94 9.91
CA THR A 21 1.48 -6.83 10.63
C THR A 21 1.74 -8.12 9.88
N ASP A 22 2.99 -8.55 9.83
CA ASP A 22 3.37 -9.87 9.30
C ASP A 22 3.22 -10.99 10.35
N GLY A 23 3.50 -12.24 9.95
CA GLY A 23 3.48 -13.39 10.85
C GLY A 23 4.52 -13.34 11.99
N GLU A 24 5.52 -12.46 11.90
CA GLU A 24 6.47 -12.19 12.99
C GLU A 24 5.96 -11.09 13.94
N ARG A 25 4.75 -10.56 13.71
CA ARG A 25 4.11 -9.45 14.42
C ARG A 25 4.84 -8.11 14.27
N ARG A 26 5.68 -7.96 13.24
CA ARG A 26 6.35 -6.69 12.91
C ARG A 26 5.36 -5.75 12.24
N ALA A 27 5.48 -4.44 12.45
CA ALA A 27 4.73 -3.46 11.67
C ALA A 27 5.25 -3.44 10.23
N VAL A 28 4.37 -3.58 9.24
CA VAL A 28 4.75 -3.64 7.81
C VAL A 28 4.32 -2.37 7.11
N VAL A 29 5.20 -1.83 6.27
CA VAL A 29 4.86 -0.77 5.32
C VAL A 29 5.10 -1.33 3.93
N ILE A 30 4.11 -1.20 3.06
CA ILE A 30 4.13 -1.73 1.70
C ILE A 30 4.17 -0.55 0.73
N ARG A 31 5.09 -0.61 -0.21
CA ARG A 31 5.21 0.37 -1.30
C ARG A 31 5.27 -0.37 -2.61
N GLY A 32 4.50 0.06 -3.58
CA GLY A 32 4.31 -0.76 -4.76
C GLY A 32 3.72 -0.02 -5.94
N MET A 33 3.45 -0.79 -6.96
CA MET A 33 2.84 -0.35 -8.21
C MET A 33 1.48 -1.02 -8.38
N THR A 34 0.57 -0.31 -9.02
CA THR A 34 -0.67 -0.89 -9.55
C THR A 34 -0.39 -1.51 -10.92
N VAL A 35 -0.80 -2.75 -11.12
CA VAL A 35 -0.73 -3.47 -12.41
C VAL A 35 -2.12 -3.42 -13.04
N PRO A 36 -2.28 -2.74 -14.18
CA PRO A 36 -3.55 -2.68 -14.89
C PRO A 36 -3.99 -4.05 -15.41
N ALA A 37 -5.29 -4.22 -15.60
CA ALA A 37 -5.83 -5.47 -16.10
C ALA A 37 -5.39 -5.71 -17.56
N GLY A 38 -4.97 -6.95 -17.85
CA GLY A 38 -4.42 -7.33 -19.16
C GLY A 38 -2.95 -6.94 -19.37
N VAL A 39 -2.27 -6.36 -18.37
CA VAL A 39 -0.83 -6.11 -18.42
C VAL A 39 -0.09 -7.20 -17.65
N THR A 40 0.97 -7.75 -18.25
CA THR A 40 1.85 -8.75 -17.63
C THR A 40 3.26 -8.19 -17.49
N PRO A 41 3.69 -7.81 -16.27
CA PRO A 41 5.07 -7.43 -16.03
C PRO A 41 6.04 -8.57 -16.36
N THR A 42 7.15 -8.22 -17.00
CA THR A 42 8.25 -9.16 -17.28
C THR A 42 9.10 -9.40 -16.03
N ALA A 43 9.96 -10.42 -16.05
CA ALA A 43 10.92 -10.64 -14.96
C ALA A 43 11.84 -9.41 -14.75
N ALA A 44 12.26 -8.75 -15.84
CA ALA A 44 13.09 -7.55 -15.77
C ALA A 44 12.35 -6.36 -15.14
N ASP A 45 11.04 -6.24 -15.35
CA ASP A 45 10.23 -5.22 -14.67
C ASP A 45 10.19 -5.47 -13.17
N LEU A 46 10.03 -6.73 -12.75
CA LEU A 46 10.04 -7.11 -11.34
C LEU A 46 11.41 -6.89 -10.69
N ASP A 47 12.49 -7.21 -11.39
CA ASP A 47 13.86 -6.95 -10.92
C ASP A 47 14.09 -5.45 -10.72
N THR A 48 13.60 -4.63 -11.66
CA THR A 48 13.66 -3.17 -11.56
C THR A 48 12.88 -2.66 -10.35
N TRP A 49 11.67 -3.18 -10.11
CA TRP A 49 10.86 -2.81 -8.94
C TRP A 49 11.52 -3.20 -7.62
N ILE A 50 12.14 -4.37 -7.54
CA ILE A 50 12.90 -4.81 -6.37
C ILE A 50 14.11 -3.89 -6.15
N ALA A 51 14.81 -3.50 -7.22
CA ALA A 51 15.93 -2.55 -7.15
C ALA A 51 15.49 -1.14 -6.70
N TYR A 52 14.26 -0.74 -7.03
CA TYR A 52 13.61 0.48 -6.50
C TYR A 52 13.09 0.32 -5.08
N GLY A 53 13.14 -0.89 -4.53
CA GLY A 53 12.75 -1.18 -3.16
C GLY A 53 11.27 -1.45 -2.97
N PHE A 54 10.48 -1.62 -4.04
CA PHE A 54 9.06 -1.93 -3.93
C PHE A 54 8.84 -3.33 -3.37
N SER A 55 7.83 -3.44 -2.51
CA SER A 55 7.48 -4.63 -1.76
C SER A 55 6.06 -5.13 -2.02
N GLY A 56 5.29 -4.44 -2.86
CA GLY A 56 3.93 -4.86 -3.16
C GLY A 56 3.43 -4.56 -4.56
N VAL A 57 2.34 -5.22 -4.91
CA VAL A 57 1.59 -5.07 -6.15
C VAL A 57 0.10 -4.97 -5.84
N ARG A 58 -0.57 -4.00 -6.47
CA ARG A 58 -2.02 -3.92 -6.52
C ARG A 58 -2.47 -4.37 -7.91
N LEU A 59 -3.02 -5.57 -8.01
CA LEU A 59 -3.40 -6.18 -9.29
C LEU A 59 -4.87 -5.87 -9.59
N ALA A 60 -5.14 -5.22 -10.72
CA ALA A 60 -6.50 -5.02 -11.20
C ALA A 60 -7.06 -6.33 -11.78
N VAL A 61 -8.20 -6.77 -11.26
CA VAL A 61 -8.86 -8.04 -11.55
C VAL A 61 -10.23 -7.79 -12.17
N PRO A 62 -10.40 -8.06 -13.48
CA PRO A 62 -11.67 -7.91 -14.17
C PRO A 62 -12.76 -8.82 -13.60
N VAL A 63 -13.90 -8.23 -13.25
CA VAL A 63 -15.11 -8.96 -12.87
C VAL A 63 -16.28 -8.57 -13.77
N ALA A 64 -16.89 -9.56 -14.40
CA ALA A 64 -18.06 -9.40 -15.26
C ALA A 64 -19.36 -9.39 -14.42
N ALA A 65 -20.47 -9.02 -15.06
CA ALA A 65 -21.79 -9.11 -14.44
C ALA A 65 -22.04 -10.52 -13.86
N GLY A 66 -22.67 -10.58 -12.69
CA GLY A 66 -22.89 -11.85 -11.97
C GLY A 66 -21.65 -12.39 -11.25
N GLY A 67 -20.56 -11.62 -11.17
CA GLY A 67 -19.38 -11.95 -10.37
C GLY A 67 -18.46 -13.00 -11.01
N ARG A 68 -18.50 -13.15 -12.34
CA ARG A 68 -17.64 -14.09 -13.08
C ARG A 68 -16.30 -13.45 -13.45
N PHE A 69 -15.28 -14.28 -13.62
CA PHE A 69 -13.93 -13.86 -13.99
C PHE A 69 -13.58 -14.36 -15.40
N PRO A 70 -13.84 -13.53 -16.44
CA PRO A 70 -13.53 -13.91 -17.80
C PRO A 70 -12.02 -14.00 -18.03
N ALA A 71 -11.62 -14.74 -19.07
CA ALA A 71 -10.25 -14.69 -19.54
C ALA A 71 -9.91 -13.25 -19.97
N THR A 72 -8.76 -12.76 -19.53
CA THR A 72 -8.29 -11.39 -19.81
C THR A 72 -7.18 -11.45 -20.83
N ALA A 73 -7.35 -10.74 -21.94
CA ALA A 73 -6.34 -10.63 -22.99
C ALA A 73 -5.08 -9.91 -22.46
N GLY A 74 -3.90 -10.34 -22.92
CA GLY A 74 -2.60 -9.82 -22.47
C GLY A 74 -2.05 -10.45 -21.19
N TRP A 75 -2.88 -11.21 -20.46
CA TRP A 75 -2.41 -12.08 -19.38
C TRP A 75 -1.99 -13.46 -19.88
N PRO A 76 -1.13 -14.18 -19.14
CA PRO A 76 -0.70 -15.52 -19.52
C PRO A 76 -1.92 -16.43 -19.72
N ALA A 77 -1.89 -17.25 -20.77
CA ALA A 77 -2.97 -18.20 -21.03
C ALA A 77 -3.07 -19.20 -19.86
N SER A 78 -4.30 -19.49 -19.44
CA SER A 78 -4.54 -20.60 -18.52
C SER A 78 -4.29 -21.94 -19.23
N ASP A 79 -4.03 -23.01 -18.47
CA ASP A 79 -3.88 -24.34 -19.03
C ASP A 79 -5.18 -24.83 -19.70
N ALA A 80 -5.11 -25.91 -20.48
CA ALA A 80 -6.26 -26.37 -21.26
C ALA A 80 -7.47 -26.79 -20.40
N THR A 81 -7.21 -27.35 -19.22
CA THR A 81 -8.22 -27.73 -18.22
C THR A 81 -8.88 -26.50 -17.58
N ALA A 82 -8.08 -25.49 -17.26
CA ALA A 82 -8.50 -24.20 -16.73
C ALA A 82 -9.30 -23.38 -17.74
N ARG A 83 -9.01 -23.50 -19.05
CA ARG A 83 -9.81 -22.87 -20.11
C ARG A 83 -11.24 -23.42 -20.22
N ALA A 84 -11.46 -24.65 -19.78
CA ALA A 84 -12.79 -25.26 -19.73
C ALA A 84 -13.56 -24.89 -18.44
N ALA A 85 -12.91 -24.23 -17.47
CA ALA A 85 -13.55 -23.80 -16.23
C ALA A 85 -14.54 -22.65 -16.48
N ALA A 86 -15.52 -22.50 -15.58
CA ALA A 86 -16.51 -21.43 -15.65
C ALA A 86 -15.92 -20.02 -15.45
N ASP A 87 -14.74 -19.92 -14.81
CA ASP A 87 -14.06 -18.68 -14.45
C ASP A 87 -12.55 -18.75 -14.82
N PRO A 88 -12.20 -18.82 -16.11
CA PRO A 88 -10.81 -19.04 -16.56
C PRO A 88 -9.87 -17.89 -16.16
N GLY A 89 -10.39 -16.70 -15.87
CA GLY A 89 -9.62 -15.57 -15.35
C GLY A 89 -9.03 -15.83 -13.96
N LEU A 90 -9.68 -16.64 -13.12
CA LEU A 90 -9.17 -16.92 -11.76
C LEU A 90 -7.81 -17.65 -11.77
N ASP A 91 -7.59 -18.51 -12.76
CA ASP A 91 -6.31 -19.21 -12.90
C ASP A 91 -5.22 -18.29 -13.44
N GLN A 92 -5.55 -17.34 -14.31
CA GLN A 92 -4.63 -16.29 -14.74
C GLN A 92 -4.20 -15.41 -13.55
N VAL A 93 -5.17 -14.98 -12.74
CA VAL A 93 -4.90 -14.19 -11.52
C VAL A 93 -4.03 -14.99 -10.56
N THR A 94 -4.29 -16.29 -10.38
CA THR A 94 -3.46 -17.15 -9.52
C THR A 94 -2.01 -17.21 -10.01
N GLY A 95 -1.81 -17.42 -11.32
CA GLY A 95 -0.48 -17.44 -11.92
C GLY A 95 0.28 -16.13 -11.71
N LEU A 96 -0.39 -14.99 -11.93
CA LEU A 96 0.18 -13.67 -11.71
C LEU A 96 0.51 -13.42 -10.23
N THR A 97 -0.43 -13.72 -9.33
CA THR A 97 -0.21 -13.60 -7.87
C THR A 97 1.02 -14.38 -7.45
N ARG A 98 1.15 -15.65 -7.88
CA ARG A 98 2.32 -16.49 -7.55
C ARG A 98 3.61 -15.99 -8.18
N ALA A 99 3.56 -15.40 -9.37
CA ALA A 99 4.73 -14.76 -9.98
C ALA A 99 5.24 -13.59 -9.13
N PHE A 100 4.34 -12.75 -8.60
CA PHE A 100 4.71 -11.65 -7.70
C PHE A 100 5.17 -12.14 -6.33
N THR A 101 4.41 -13.04 -5.69
CA THR A 101 4.71 -13.51 -4.33
C THR A 101 5.95 -14.40 -4.30
N GLY A 102 6.24 -15.13 -5.38
CA GLY A 102 7.51 -15.85 -5.58
C GLY A 102 8.73 -14.92 -5.64
N ARG A 103 8.55 -13.63 -5.95
CA ARG A 103 9.59 -12.59 -5.89
C ARG A 103 9.57 -11.82 -4.56
N GLY A 104 8.80 -12.27 -3.56
CA GLY A 104 8.70 -11.66 -2.23
C GLY A 104 7.72 -10.50 -2.13
N MET A 105 7.06 -10.10 -3.22
CA MET A 105 6.09 -9.00 -3.22
C MET A 105 4.79 -9.43 -2.54
N ARG A 106 4.12 -8.48 -1.87
CA ARG A 106 2.78 -8.65 -1.31
C ARG A 106 1.72 -8.19 -2.30
N VAL A 107 0.65 -8.96 -2.46
CA VAL A 107 -0.34 -8.71 -3.50
C VAL A 107 -1.69 -8.36 -2.90
N VAL A 108 -2.32 -7.31 -3.40
CA VAL A 108 -3.75 -7.05 -3.19
C VAL A 108 -4.49 -7.17 -4.51
N LEU A 109 -5.64 -7.85 -4.49
CA LEU A 109 -6.47 -8.11 -5.67
C LEU A 109 -7.62 -7.13 -5.72
N ARG A 110 -7.57 -6.18 -6.64
CA ARG A 110 -8.60 -5.16 -6.80
C ARG A 110 -9.62 -5.55 -7.86
N LEU A 111 -10.90 -5.59 -7.51
CA LEU A 111 -11.96 -5.77 -8.49
C LEU A 111 -12.14 -4.52 -9.37
N VAL A 112 -12.13 -4.71 -10.69
CA VAL A 112 -12.41 -3.68 -11.71
C VAL A 112 -13.46 -4.18 -12.71
N PRO A 113 -14.22 -3.29 -13.37
CA PRO A 113 -15.18 -3.70 -14.40
C PRO A 113 -14.48 -4.46 -15.53
N ALA A 114 -15.08 -5.54 -16.01
CA ALA A 114 -14.54 -6.30 -17.15
C ALA A 114 -14.75 -5.60 -18.50
N ALA A 115 -15.71 -4.67 -18.59
CA ALA A 115 -15.99 -3.90 -19.79
C ALA A 115 -16.24 -2.42 -19.47
N ARG A 116 -15.92 -1.54 -20.43
CA ARG A 116 -16.21 -0.10 -20.32
C ARG A 116 -17.71 0.14 -20.19
N GLY A 117 -18.08 0.98 -19.24
CA GLY A 117 -19.49 1.30 -18.94
C GLY A 117 -20.22 0.25 -18.08
N GLN A 118 -19.57 -0.87 -17.73
CA GLN A 118 -20.14 -1.83 -16.80
C GLN A 118 -20.15 -1.26 -15.38
N ALA A 119 -21.33 -1.18 -14.77
CA ALA A 119 -21.47 -0.88 -13.35
C ALA A 119 -21.20 -2.13 -12.49
N LEU A 120 -20.49 -1.96 -11.38
CA LEU A 120 -20.29 -3.02 -10.39
C LEU A 120 -21.36 -2.92 -9.29
N SER A 121 -22.40 -3.73 -9.39
CA SER A 121 -23.45 -3.82 -8.36
C SER A 121 -22.94 -4.54 -7.11
N GLY A 122 -23.55 -4.25 -5.95
CA GLY A 122 -23.25 -4.96 -4.71
C GLY A 122 -23.38 -6.49 -4.83
N ALA A 123 -24.36 -6.99 -5.59
CA ALA A 123 -24.52 -8.43 -5.86
C ALA A 123 -23.39 -9.02 -6.72
N THR A 124 -22.90 -8.27 -7.71
CA THR A 124 -21.75 -8.65 -8.53
C THR A 124 -20.49 -8.71 -7.69
N LEU A 125 -20.27 -7.69 -6.84
CA LEU A 125 -19.15 -7.63 -5.91
C LEU A 125 -19.20 -8.78 -4.89
N ALA A 126 -20.36 -9.04 -4.26
CA ALA A 126 -20.52 -10.14 -3.31
C ALA A 126 -20.22 -11.51 -3.93
N THR A 127 -20.76 -11.76 -5.12
CA THR A 127 -20.55 -13.04 -5.83
C THR A 127 -19.10 -13.20 -6.29
N GLY A 128 -18.50 -12.14 -6.82
CA GLY A 128 -17.10 -12.15 -7.26
C GLY A 128 -16.12 -12.32 -6.09
N LEU A 129 -16.36 -11.60 -4.98
CA LEU A 129 -15.56 -11.74 -3.76
C LEU A 129 -15.65 -13.14 -3.18
N GLY A 130 -16.82 -13.77 -3.16
CA GLY A 130 -16.95 -15.14 -2.65
C GLY A 130 -16.14 -16.15 -3.47
N ARG A 131 -16.11 -15.99 -4.79
CA ARG A 131 -15.26 -16.82 -5.68
C ARG A 131 -13.77 -16.57 -5.42
N LEU A 132 -13.35 -15.31 -5.29
CA LEU A 132 -11.96 -14.97 -4.97
C LEU A 132 -11.56 -15.54 -3.60
N ALA A 133 -12.33 -15.25 -2.55
CA ALA A 133 -12.08 -15.74 -1.19
C ALA A 133 -11.94 -17.27 -1.17
N THR A 134 -12.86 -17.99 -1.81
CA THR A 134 -12.79 -19.45 -1.91
C THR A 134 -11.51 -19.93 -2.63
N ARG A 135 -11.12 -19.24 -3.71
CA ARG A 135 -9.97 -19.62 -4.55
C ARG A 135 -8.62 -19.27 -3.94
N PHE A 136 -8.55 -18.19 -3.16
CA PHE A 136 -7.32 -17.56 -2.70
C PHE A 136 -7.07 -17.66 -1.19
N ARG A 137 -8.00 -18.22 -0.39
CA ARG A 137 -7.82 -18.44 1.06
C ARG A 137 -6.54 -19.18 1.47
N GLY A 138 -5.97 -19.99 0.57
CA GLY A 138 -4.72 -20.71 0.81
C GLY A 138 -3.49 -20.10 0.12
N GLU A 139 -3.64 -19.00 -0.61
CA GLU A 139 -2.56 -18.41 -1.40
C GLU A 139 -1.65 -17.54 -0.53
N PRO A 140 -0.34 -17.81 -0.52
CA PRO A 140 0.61 -17.06 0.31
C PRO A 140 0.83 -15.64 -0.21
N GLY A 141 1.23 -14.74 0.69
CA GLY A 141 1.68 -13.38 0.33
C GLY A 141 0.58 -12.41 -0.09
N LEU A 142 -0.69 -12.75 0.13
CA LEU A 142 -1.81 -11.85 -0.09
C LEU A 142 -2.01 -10.89 1.09
N ILE A 143 -2.35 -9.66 0.75
CA ILE A 143 -2.89 -8.63 1.66
C ILE A 143 -4.42 -8.77 1.69
N GLY A 144 -5.01 -9.18 0.57
CA GLY A 144 -6.42 -9.53 0.44
C GLY A 144 -7.09 -8.97 -0.80
N TYR A 145 -8.35 -8.55 -0.64
CA TYR A 145 -9.24 -8.18 -1.74
C TYR A 145 -9.66 -6.72 -1.62
N GLU A 146 -9.77 -6.01 -2.72
CA GLU A 146 -10.11 -4.59 -2.75
C GLU A 146 -11.31 -4.34 -3.66
N VAL A 147 -12.25 -3.52 -3.19
CA VAL A 147 -13.45 -3.11 -3.93
C VAL A 147 -13.55 -1.60 -4.10
N PRO A 148 -14.04 -1.12 -5.25
CA PRO A 148 -14.19 0.31 -5.52
C PRO A 148 -15.29 0.94 -4.66
N ALA A 149 -15.18 2.25 -4.43
CA ALA A 149 -16.19 3.02 -3.69
C ALA A 149 -17.55 3.02 -4.42
N ALA A 150 -17.49 3.15 -5.75
CA ALA A 150 -18.64 3.07 -6.64
C ALA A 150 -19.16 1.63 -6.66
N GLY A 151 -20.32 1.40 -6.05
CA GLY A 151 -20.93 0.07 -5.88
C GLY A 151 -21.28 -0.27 -4.43
N ILE A 152 -20.71 0.46 -3.47
CA ILE A 152 -20.97 0.32 -2.01
C ILE A 152 -21.86 1.48 -1.52
N GLY A 153 -22.54 2.18 -2.42
CA GLY A 153 -23.22 3.47 -2.17
C GLY A 153 -24.37 3.43 -1.15
N ALA A 154 -24.81 2.25 -0.72
CA ALA A 154 -25.77 2.12 0.38
C ALA A 154 -25.04 1.81 1.70
N ALA A 155 -25.42 2.52 2.77
CA ALA A 155 -24.94 2.25 4.11
C ALA A 155 -25.11 0.75 4.46
N GLY A 156 -24.05 0.12 4.94
CA GLY A 156 -24.06 -1.29 5.38
C GLY A 156 -23.59 -2.33 4.35
N ILE A 157 -23.60 -2.05 3.03
CA ILE A 157 -23.12 -3.03 2.02
C ILE A 157 -21.66 -3.40 2.28
N GLY A 158 -20.81 -2.41 2.56
CA GLY A 158 -19.39 -2.67 2.81
C GLY A 158 -19.13 -3.51 4.05
N ALA A 159 -20.00 -3.47 5.06
CA ALA A 159 -19.91 -4.32 6.25
C ALA A 159 -20.35 -5.75 5.93
N ALA A 160 -21.47 -5.91 5.22
CA ALA A 160 -21.95 -7.22 4.78
C ALA A 160 -20.95 -7.93 3.85
N LEU A 161 -20.29 -7.20 2.95
CA LEU A 161 -19.21 -7.76 2.12
C LEU A 161 -18.00 -8.20 2.95
N ALA A 162 -17.61 -7.41 3.96
CA ALA A 162 -16.50 -7.78 4.84
C ALA A 162 -16.83 -9.07 5.63
N GLU A 163 -18.02 -9.15 6.21
CA GLU A 163 -18.49 -10.35 6.91
C GLU A 163 -18.52 -11.58 5.98
N ALA A 164 -18.99 -11.42 4.74
CA ALA A 164 -19.03 -12.51 3.77
C ALA A 164 -17.63 -13.00 3.37
N VAL A 165 -16.66 -12.09 3.20
CA VAL A 165 -15.26 -12.45 2.94
C VAL A 165 -14.67 -13.17 4.15
N THR A 166 -14.78 -12.59 5.36
CA THR A 166 -14.23 -13.19 6.58
C THR A 166 -14.80 -14.60 6.86
N ALA A 167 -16.06 -14.85 6.50
CA ALA A 167 -16.67 -16.18 6.64
C ALA A 167 -16.06 -17.24 5.70
N GLN A 168 -15.50 -16.84 4.56
CA GLN A 168 -14.94 -17.76 3.55
C GLN A 168 -13.42 -17.80 3.56
N ASP A 169 -12.79 -16.68 3.89
CA ASP A 169 -11.36 -16.47 3.95
C ASP A 169 -11.05 -15.61 5.20
N PRO A 170 -10.76 -16.25 6.34
CA PRO A 170 -10.51 -15.55 7.59
C PRO A 170 -9.11 -14.92 7.66
N ASP A 171 -8.20 -15.27 6.73
CA ASP A 171 -6.79 -14.88 6.79
C ASP A 171 -6.50 -13.60 5.99
N HIS A 172 -7.33 -13.27 5.00
CA HIS A 172 -7.12 -12.12 4.12
C HIS A 172 -8.15 -10.99 4.33
N LEU A 173 -7.69 -9.75 4.15
CA LEU A 173 -8.46 -8.56 4.48
C LEU A 173 -9.33 -8.09 3.29
N LEU A 174 -10.49 -7.49 3.59
CA LEU A 174 -11.26 -6.72 2.60
C LEU A 174 -10.95 -5.23 2.74
N TRP A 175 -10.57 -4.62 1.63
CA TRP A 175 -10.23 -3.20 1.48
C TRP A 175 -11.31 -2.49 0.68
N ARG A 176 -11.66 -1.27 1.09
CA ARG A 176 -12.71 -0.48 0.44
C ARG A 176 -12.17 0.90 0.11
N ASP A 177 -12.30 1.33 -1.14
CA ASP A 177 -11.88 2.68 -1.51
C ASP A 177 -12.75 3.73 -0.84
N ARG A 178 -12.12 4.83 -0.42
CA ARG A 178 -12.77 6.07 0.02
C ARG A 178 -11.91 7.28 -0.34
N PRO A 179 -12.49 8.49 -0.46
CA PRO A 179 -11.70 9.72 -0.50
C PRO A 179 -10.73 9.77 0.69
N ALA A 180 -9.49 10.23 0.45
CA ALA A 180 -8.53 10.38 1.54
C ALA A 180 -9.00 11.48 2.49
N PRO A 181 -8.91 11.29 3.82
CA PRO A 181 -9.40 12.26 4.79
C PRO A 181 -8.57 13.55 4.84
N PHE A 182 -7.34 13.51 4.30
CA PHE A 182 -6.39 14.63 4.30
C PHE A 182 -6.27 15.32 2.93
N ASP A 183 -6.83 14.73 1.88
CA ASP A 183 -6.80 15.29 0.52
C ASP A 183 -7.96 14.70 -0.29
N ALA A 184 -8.96 15.52 -0.63
CA ALA A 184 -10.12 15.11 -1.41
C ALA A 184 -9.77 14.69 -2.85
N ALA A 185 -8.61 15.10 -3.36
CA ALA A 185 -8.09 14.64 -4.63
C ALA A 185 -7.49 13.22 -4.51
N ALA A 186 -7.03 12.79 -3.34
CA ALA A 186 -6.47 11.46 -3.14
C ALA A 186 -7.55 10.42 -2.77
N THR A 187 -7.23 9.15 -3.02
CA THR A 187 -8.08 8.00 -2.64
C THR A 187 -7.26 7.03 -1.80
N VAL A 188 -7.88 6.50 -0.75
CA VAL A 188 -7.32 5.45 0.11
C VAL A 188 -8.19 4.20 0.03
N ALA A 189 -7.58 3.03 0.19
CA ALA A 189 -8.30 1.80 0.47
C ALA A 189 -8.22 1.53 1.98
N VAL A 190 -9.35 1.25 2.63
CA VAL A 190 -9.43 1.11 4.09
C VAL A 190 -9.94 -0.24 4.54
N ASN A 191 -9.36 -0.72 5.65
CA ASN A 191 -9.82 -1.81 6.49
C ASN A 191 -9.71 -1.29 7.93
N ASP A 192 -10.79 -0.69 8.45
CA ASP A 192 -10.70 0.24 9.59
C ASP A 192 -10.03 -0.40 10.84
N PRO A 193 -9.09 0.29 11.54
CA PRO A 193 -8.63 1.66 11.30
C PRO A 193 -7.39 1.75 10.40
N THR A 194 -6.99 0.68 9.68
CA THR A 194 -5.85 0.69 8.77
C THR A 194 -6.25 1.08 7.34
N GLY A 195 -5.28 1.51 6.55
CA GLY A 195 -5.48 1.94 5.17
C GLY A 195 -4.17 2.11 4.40
N TYR A 196 -4.29 2.16 3.07
CA TYR A 196 -3.20 2.52 2.18
C TYR A 196 -3.67 3.45 1.07
N LEU A 197 -2.74 4.26 0.55
CA LEU A 197 -3.03 5.21 -0.51
C LEU A 197 -3.02 4.52 -1.89
N VAL A 198 -4.02 4.82 -2.72
CA VAL A 198 -4.21 4.20 -4.05
C VAL A 198 -4.54 5.18 -5.17
N GLY A 199 -5.00 6.39 -4.88
CA GLY A 199 -5.42 7.35 -5.91
C GLY A 199 -4.46 8.52 -6.04
N TRP A 200 -3.69 8.55 -7.12
CA TRP A 200 -2.71 9.60 -7.45
C TRP A 200 -3.25 10.42 -8.63
N LYS A 201 -4.13 11.41 -8.35
CA LYS A 201 -4.81 12.16 -9.41
C LYS A 201 -3.91 13.14 -10.16
N ASP A 202 -2.94 13.73 -9.47
CA ASP A 202 -1.91 14.56 -10.09
C ASP A 202 -0.60 13.77 -10.18
N GLY A 203 -0.16 13.54 -11.42
CA GLY A 203 1.09 12.85 -11.74
C GLY A 203 2.31 13.77 -11.75
N SER A 204 2.15 15.07 -11.43
CA SER A 204 3.25 16.00 -11.36
C SER A 204 4.29 15.55 -10.32
N PRO A 205 5.60 15.70 -10.58
CA PRO A 205 6.65 15.37 -9.62
C PRO A 205 6.43 16.01 -8.24
N ALA A 206 5.92 17.24 -8.19
CA ALA A 206 5.64 17.92 -6.92
C ALA A 206 4.52 17.23 -6.13
N ALA A 207 3.40 16.91 -6.78
CA ALA A 207 2.27 16.24 -6.12
C ALA A 207 2.62 14.81 -5.68
N VAL A 208 3.29 14.04 -6.54
CA VAL A 208 3.74 12.68 -6.21
C VAL A 208 4.68 12.71 -5.01
N ARG A 209 5.65 13.63 -4.98
CA ARG A 209 6.58 13.77 -3.85
C ARG A 209 5.86 14.20 -2.56
N ALA A 210 4.95 15.17 -2.64
CA ALA A 210 4.19 15.65 -1.50
C ALA A 210 3.34 14.53 -0.88
N LEU A 211 2.65 13.76 -1.73
CA LEU A 211 1.77 12.68 -1.28
C LEU A 211 2.56 11.49 -0.71
N ALA A 212 3.70 11.11 -1.32
CA ALA A 212 4.60 10.12 -0.76
C ALA A 212 5.17 10.57 0.60
N SER A 213 5.50 11.85 0.76
CA SER A 213 6.02 12.41 2.01
C SER A 213 4.94 12.49 3.10
N ALA A 214 3.70 12.78 2.73
CA ALA A 214 2.56 12.70 3.63
C ALA A 214 2.33 11.25 4.09
N ALA A 215 2.37 10.28 3.17
CA ALA A 215 2.24 8.87 3.51
C ALA A 215 3.32 8.41 4.51
N ASP A 216 4.57 8.84 4.32
CA ASP A 216 5.66 8.58 5.28
C ASP A 216 5.33 9.10 6.69
N ALA A 217 4.88 10.35 6.80
CA ALA A 217 4.58 10.99 8.08
C ALA A 217 3.47 10.25 8.85
N PHE A 218 2.57 9.56 8.13
CA PHE A 218 1.51 8.74 8.71
C PHE A 218 1.85 7.24 8.78
N GLY A 219 3.04 6.82 8.30
CA GLY A 219 3.40 5.41 8.18
C GLY A 219 2.48 4.61 7.25
N LEU A 220 1.83 5.28 6.29
CA LEU A 220 0.87 4.67 5.38
C LEU A 220 1.58 3.92 4.27
N SER A 221 1.09 2.70 4.02
CA SER A 221 1.43 1.95 2.81
C SER A 221 0.80 2.63 1.58
N TRP A 222 1.31 2.34 0.39
CA TRP A 222 0.75 2.87 -0.84
C TRP A 222 1.07 2.03 -2.07
N PHE A 223 0.19 2.11 -3.05
CA PHE A 223 0.42 1.60 -4.40
C PHE A 223 0.31 2.77 -5.37
N TYR A 224 1.38 3.04 -6.10
CA TYR A 224 1.36 4.05 -7.15
C TYR A 224 0.44 3.58 -8.28
N ASP A 225 -0.55 4.40 -8.60
CA ASP A 225 -1.50 4.16 -9.68
C ASP A 225 -1.48 5.38 -10.59
N ALA A 226 -0.91 5.21 -11.78
CA ALA A 226 -0.65 6.32 -12.68
C ALA A 226 -1.97 7.02 -13.07
N PRO A 227 -2.05 8.36 -13.02
CA PRO A 227 -3.22 9.07 -13.51
C PRO A 227 -3.41 8.82 -15.01
N SER A 228 -4.66 8.57 -15.43
CA SER A 228 -5.01 8.15 -16.80
C SER A 228 -5.09 9.30 -17.81
N GLY A 229 -4.94 10.56 -17.37
CA GLY A 229 -5.16 11.75 -18.19
C GLY A 229 -6.64 12.07 -18.47
N THR A 230 -7.57 11.16 -18.16
CA THR A 230 -9.03 11.34 -18.29
C THR A 230 -9.73 11.65 -16.96
N GLY A 231 -8.95 11.98 -15.92
CA GLY A 231 -9.44 12.25 -14.57
C GLY A 231 -9.57 11.02 -13.66
N GLY A 232 -9.16 9.84 -14.14
CA GLY A 232 -9.08 8.58 -13.37
C GLY A 232 -7.64 8.09 -13.19
N THR A 233 -7.48 6.81 -12.85
CA THR A 233 -6.17 6.13 -12.80
C THR A 233 -6.17 4.87 -13.67
N VAL A 234 -5.03 4.54 -14.27
CA VAL A 234 -4.89 3.43 -15.23
C VAL A 234 -5.25 2.09 -14.59
N GLY A 235 -4.99 1.90 -13.29
CA GLY A 235 -5.32 0.69 -12.55
C GLY A 235 -6.80 0.51 -12.21
N THR A 236 -7.64 1.51 -12.49
CA THR A 236 -9.10 1.42 -12.31
C THR A 236 -9.86 1.25 -13.63
N ASP A 237 -9.18 1.44 -14.75
CA ASP A 237 -9.76 1.28 -16.07
C ASP A 237 -9.99 -0.21 -16.38
N PRO A 238 -11.07 -0.54 -17.13
CA PRO A 238 -11.29 -1.89 -17.62
C PRO A 238 -10.14 -2.31 -18.57
N PRO A 239 -9.95 -3.62 -18.79
CA PRO A 239 -8.95 -4.12 -19.73
C PRO A 239 -9.03 -3.45 -21.10
N GLN A 240 -7.87 -3.14 -21.69
CA GLN A 240 -7.82 -2.69 -23.07
C GLN A 240 -8.10 -3.86 -24.01
N ALA A 241 -8.95 -3.65 -25.02
CA ALA A 241 -9.45 -4.70 -25.91
C ALA A 241 -8.35 -5.44 -26.72
N LEU A 242 -7.15 -4.86 -26.87
CA LEU A 242 -6.06 -5.41 -27.68
C LEU A 242 -4.95 -6.10 -26.88
N GLY A 243 -5.14 -6.37 -25.58
CA GLY A 243 -4.20 -7.19 -24.80
C GLY A 243 -2.75 -6.68 -24.78
N GLY A 244 -2.55 -5.36 -24.82
CA GLY A 244 -1.25 -4.72 -25.06
C GLY A 244 -1.06 -3.39 -24.34
N GLY A 245 -1.57 -3.27 -23.11
CA GLY A 245 -1.28 -2.10 -22.28
C GLY A 245 0.18 -2.06 -21.86
N SER A 246 0.78 -0.87 -21.78
CA SER A 246 2.12 -0.70 -21.21
C SER A 246 2.06 -0.65 -19.69
N LEU A 247 3.07 -1.22 -19.05
CA LEU A 247 3.27 -1.06 -17.62
C LEU A 247 3.67 0.41 -17.34
N PRO A 248 2.93 1.14 -16.49
CA PRO A 248 3.32 2.51 -16.15
C PRO A 248 4.71 2.53 -15.51
N ALA A 249 5.54 3.47 -15.97
CA ALA A 249 6.85 3.70 -15.35
C ALA A 249 6.69 4.24 -13.92
N ALA A 250 7.56 3.80 -13.02
CA ALA A 250 7.64 4.36 -11.68
C ALA A 250 8.30 5.76 -11.74
N PRO A 251 7.64 6.83 -11.26
CA PRO A 251 8.29 8.14 -11.17
C PRO A 251 9.46 8.10 -10.18
N ALA A 252 10.48 8.92 -10.40
CA ALA A 252 11.67 8.95 -9.54
C ALA A 252 11.32 9.32 -8.08
N GLU A 253 10.26 10.10 -7.90
CA GLU A 253 9.74 10.60 -6.63
C GLU A 253 9.29 9.51 -5.67
N ILE A 254 8.93 8.32 -6.16
CA ILE A 254 8.46 7.22 -5.30
C ILE A 254 9.57 6.22 -4.97
N VAL A 255 10.73 6.32 -5.64
CA VAL A 255 11.90 5.48 -5.39
C VAL A 255 12.69 6.04 -4.21
N ARG A 256 12.31 5.59 -3.01
CA ARG A 256 12.75 6.15 -1.73
C ARG A 256 13.00 5.04 -0.70
N PRO A 257 13.99 5.19 0.19
CA PRO A 257 14.24 4.22 1.26
C PRO A 257 13.12 4.27 2.31
N TYR A 258 12.85 3.14 2.97
CA TYR A 258 11.82 3.01 4.00
C TYR A 258 11.91 1.69 4.75
N PRO A 259 11.36 1.61 5.98
CA PRO A 259 11.22 0.33 6.67
C PRO A 259 10.14 -0.52 5.98
N VAL A 260 10.53 -1.67 5.40
CA VAL A 260 9.57 -2.65 4.86
C VAL A 260 8.91 -3.44 5.99
N ALA A 261 9.63 -3.67 7.08
CA ALA A 261 9.11 -4.25 8.31
C ALA A 261 9.86 -3.70 9.54
N VAL A 262 9.14 -3.35 10.60
CA VAL A 262 9.69 -2.81 11.84
C VAL A 262 9.45 -3.80 12.97
N ALA A 263 10.53 -4.25 13.60
CA ALA A 263 10.50 -5.05 14.82
C ALA A 263 10.18 -4.15 16.03
N GLY A 264 8.99 -3.57 16.02
CA GLY A 264 8.50 -2.66 17.03
C GLY A 264 7.30 -1.84 16.56
N THR A 265 7.01 -0.76 17.28
CA THR A 265 5.94 0.20 16.94
C THR A 265 6.56 1.46 16.35
N PRO A 266 6.34 1.75 15.05
CA PRO A 266 6.84 2.97 14.41
C PRO A 266 6.34 4.23 15.12
N GLU A 267 7.26 5.16 15.38
CA GLU A 267 6.97 6.48 15.96
C GLU A 267 7.18 7.61 14.95
N SER A 268 8.20 7.49 14.10
CA SER A 268 8.41 8.42 12.99
C SER A 268 9.10 7.77 11.80
N LEU A 269 8.73 8.25 10.62
CA LEU A 269 9.38 7.96 9.35
C LEU A 269 9.47 9.27 8.57
N ARG A 270 10.67 9.63 8.13
CA ARG A 270 10.91 10.80 7.28
C ARG A 270 12.05 10.53 6.33
N PHE A 271 11.88 10.88 5.06
CA PHE A 271 12.98 11.01 4.12
C PHE A 271 12.91 12.38 3.45
N ASP A 272 13.97 13.17 3.63
CA ASP A 272 14.04 14.57 3.25
C ASP A 272 14.74 14.82 1.89
N ASP A 273 14.78 16.08 1.46
CA ASP A 273 15.39 16.49 0.20
C ASP A 273 16.92 16.34 0.19
N ALA A 274 17.56 16.27 1.37
CA ALA A 274 18.97 15.91 1.51
C ALA A 274 19.20 14.38 1.42
N ARG A 275 18.14 13.62 1.11
CA ARG A 275 18.11 12.16 1.01
C ARG A 275 18.46 11.46 2.32
N VAL A 276 18.17 12.08 3.45
CA VAL A 276 18.35 11.49 4.77
C VAL A 276 17.07 10.80 5.18
N LEU A 277 17.12 9.48 5.36
CA LEU A 277 16.06 8.71 6.00
C LEU A 277 16.27 8.73 7.52
N THR A 278 15.25 9.12 8.26
CA THR A 278 15.17 8.98 9.73
C THR A 278 13.99 8.09 10.08
N VAL A 279 14.24 7.05 10.88
CA VAL A 279 13.24 6.12 11.39
C VAL A 279 13.40 6.01 12.90
N SER A 280 12.31 6.16 13.65
CA SER A 280 12.29 5.86 15.08
C SER A 280 11.13 4.95 15.46
N TYR A 281 11.37 4.05 16.40
CA TYR A 281 10.36 3.11 16.88
C TYR A 281 10.63 2.64 18.30
N ARG A 282 9.55 2.28 19.02
CA ARG A 282 9.66 1.53 20.27
C ARG A 282 9.81 0.05 19.98
N THR A 283 10.55 -0.68 20.81
CA THR A 283 10.81 -2.12 20.61
C THR A 283 9.61 -3.01 20.96
N GLU A 284 8.57 -2.45 21.58
CA GLU A 284 7.29 -3.12 21.78
C GLU A 284 6.51 -3.25 20.45
N GLY A 285 5.93 -4.42 20.20
CA GLY A 285 5.15 -4.67 18.99
C GLY A 285 3.84 -3.86 18.92
N PRO A 286 3.24 -3.68 17.73
CA PRO A 286 2.03 -2.87 17.54
C PRO A 286 0.80 -3.35 18.32
N ALA A 287 0.69 -4.66 18.55
CA ALA A 287 -0.35 -5.28 19.38
C ALA A 287 -0.09 -5.17 20.89
N GLY A 288 1.04 -4.56 21.27
CA GLY A 288 1.61 -4.66 22.60
C GLY A 288 2.51 -5.89 22.77
N GLY A 289 3.34 -5.86 23.81
CA GLY A 289 4.23 -6.94 24.20
C GLY A 289 5.50 -7.09 23.35
N SER A 290 6.37 -8.00 23.79
CA SER A 290 7.68 -8.22 23.19
C SER A 290 7.61 -9.03 21.89
N LEU A 291 8.50 -8.72 20.96
CA LEU A 291 8.76 -9.52 19.76
C LEU A 291 9.75 -10.65 20.06
N ALA A 292 9.90 -11.59 19.12
CA ALA A 292 10.89 -12.66 19.27
C ALA A 292 12.30 -12.07 19.46
N PRO A 293 13.15 -12.66 20.33
CA PRO A 293 14.54 -12.23 20.45
C PRO A 293 15.24 -12.24 19.10
N GLY A 294 15.95 -11.16 18.78
CA GLY A 294 16.65 -11.02 17.52
C GLY A 294 15.77 -10.65 16.32
N ALA A 295 14.48 -10.37 16.51
CA ALA A 295 13.61 -9.85 15.44
C ALA A 295 14.25 -8.60 14.81
N ALA A 296 14.41 -8.64 13.48
CA ALA A 296 15.07 -7.58 12.74
C ALA A 296 14.04 -6.63 12.10
N THR A 297 14.31 -5.33 12.26
CA THR A 297 13.75 -4.30 11.39
C THR A 297 14.49 -4.35 10.05
N ALA A 298 13.73 -4.39 8.97
CA ALA A 298 14.22 -4.45 7.60
C ALA A 298 13.92 -3.13 6.90
N ILE A 299 14.93 -2.49 6.34
CA ILE A 299 14.84 -1.19 5.68
C ILE A 299 15.30 -1.36 4.23
N SER A 300 14.42 -1.05 3.29
CA SER A 300 14.75 -0.99 1.87
C SER A 300 15.57 0.27 1.60
N VAL A 301 16.71 0.10 0.93
CA VAL A 301 17.67 1.16 0.61
C VAL A 301 18.02 1.03 -0.87
N PRO A 302 17.28 1.68 -1.79
CA PRO A 302 17.50 1.53 -3.22
C PRO A 302 18.74 2.30 -3.69
N ALA A 303 19.47 1.73 -4.65
CA ALA A 303 20.66 2.34 -5.25
C ALA A 303 20.35 3.68 -5.92
N TRP A 304 19.14 3.83 -6.46
CA TRP A 304 18.65 5.08 -7.05
C TRP A 304 18.68 6.26 -6.07
N SER A 305 18.30 6.02 -4.81
CA SER A 305 18.36 7.04 -3.77
C SER A 305 19.80 7.30 -3.30
N TYR A 306 20.66 6.29 -3.36
CA TYR A 306 22.04 6.32 -2.84
C TYR A 306 23.07 5.78 -3.84
N PRO A 307 23.32 6.48 -4.98
CA PRO A 307 24.16 5.98 -6.05
C PRO A 307 25.64 5.84 -5.66
N GLN A 308 26.09 6.57 -4.65
CA GLN A 308 27.46 6.50 -4.12
C GLN A 308 27.55 5.65 -2.83
N GLY A 309 26.51 4.89 -2.53
CA GLY A 309 26.36 4.20 -1.25
C GLY A 309 25.74 5.09 -0.16
N TYR A 310 25.59 4.52 1.02
CA TYR A 310 24.99 5.15 2.18
C TYR A 310 25.80 4.88 3.44
N GLN A 311 25.60 5.71 4.44
CA GLN A 311 26.09 5.51 5.80
C GLN A 311 24.91 5.40 6.77
N VAL A 312 25.10 4.61 7.83
CA VAL A 312 24.06 4.33 8.82
C VAL A 312 24.56 4.74 10.20
N GLN A 313 23.71 5.46 10.93
CA GLN A 313 23.86 5.71 12.35
C GLN A 313 22.67 5.05 13.06
N VAL A 314 22.94 4.26 14.09
CA VAL A 314 21.92 3.58 14.90
C VAL A 314 22.15 3.85 16.37
N VAL A 315 21.06 4.06 17.11
CA VAL A 315 21.03 4.14 18.57
C VAL A 315 20.04 3.09 19.08
N GLY A 316 20.40 2.36 20.14
CA GLY A 316 19.57 1.30 20.72
C GLY A 316 19.51 0.00 19.89
N ALA A 317 20.33 -0.11 18.84
CA ALA A 317 20.35 -1.26 17.94
C ALA A 317 21.73 -1.43 17.28
N ARG A 318 21.94 -2.59 16.65
CA ARG A 318 23.07 -2.87 15.76
C ARG A 318 22.61 -3.17 14.34
N VAL A 319 23.46 -2.81 13.38
CA VAL A 319 23.32 -3.22 11.99
C VAL A 319 23.85 -4.64 11.83
N THR A 320 23.09 -5.50 11.17
CA THR A 320 23.42 -6.92 10.95
C THR A 320 23.59 -7.28 9.47
N SER A 321 23.17 -6.40 8.56
CA SER A 321 23.41 -6.54 7.12
C SER A 321 24.83 -6.14 6.74
N ALA A 322 25.35 -6.71 5.65
CA ALA A 322 26.64 -6.30 5.08
C ALA A 322 26.62 -4.85 4.57
N PRO A 323 27.77 -4.16 4.53
CA PRO A 323 27.89 -2.85 3.88
C PRO A 323 27.39 -2.86 2.43
N GLY A 324 26.68 -1.80 2.02
CA GLY A 324 26.11 -1.69 0.68
C GLY A 324 24.91 -2.61 0.41
N ALA A 325 24.34 -3.29 1.41
CA ALA A 325 23.12 -4.06 1.21
C ALA A 325 21.93 -3.13 0.88
N GLY A 326 21.16 -3.44 -0.17
CA GLY A 326 19.90 -2.75 -0.48
C GLY A 326 18.75 -3.11 0.44
N LEU A 327 18.96 -4.10 1.32
CA LEU A 327 18.11 -4.38 2.47
C LEU A 327 18.96 -4.27 3.74
N LEU A 328 18.79 -3.17 4.46
CA LEU A 328 19.45 -2.88 5.72
C LEU A 328 18.70 -3.57 6.86
N CYS A 329 19.40 -4.45 7.59
CA CYS A 329 18.83 -5.20 8.71
C CYS A 329 19.34 -4.63 10.04
N VAL A 330 18.42 -4.22 10.91
CA VAL A 330 18.71 -3.60 12.21
C VAL A 330 18.04 -4.41 13.31
N VAL A 331 18.81 -4.83 14.32
CA VAL A 331 18.31 -5.61 15.46
C VAL A 331 18.49 -4.77 16.72
N ALA A 332 17.42 -4.60 17.48
CA ALA A 332 17.47 -3.88 18.75
C ALA A 332 18.46 -4.54 19.72
N GLU A 333 19.18 -3.74 20.48
CA GLU A 333 20.01 -4.25 21.57
C GLU A 333 19.14 -4.76 22.73
N PRO A 334 19.60 -5.77 23.48
CA PRO A 334 18.89 -6.23 24.67
C PRO A 334 18.56 -5.08 25.62
N GLY A 335 17.29 -4.97 26.04
CA GLY A 335 16.84 -3.93 26.96
C GLY A 335 16.62 -2.54 26.34
N ALA A 336 16.91 -2.34 25.05
CA ALA A 336 16.59 -1.08 24.39
C ALA A 336 15.07 -0.87 24.34
N ALA A 337 14.59 0.26 24.86
CA ALA A 337 13.17 0.63 24.78
C ALA A 337 12.79 1.29 23.45
N ARG A 338 13.78 1.87 22.77
CA ARG A 338 13.64 2.66 21.55
C ARG A 338 14.85 2.46 20.65
N VAL A 339 14.62 2.51 19.35
CA VAL A 339 15.64 2.51 18.31
C VAL A 339 15.46 3.73 17.43
N ASP A 340 16.57 4.41 17.15
CA ASP A 340 16.63 5.50 16.18
C ASP A 340 17.65 5.13 15.09
N VAL A 341 17.23 5.17 13.84
CA VAL A 341 18.03 4.86 12.65
C VAL A 341 18.09 6.08 11.75
N ARG A 342 19.30 6.47 11.36
CA ARG A 342 19.54 7.52 10.36
C ARG A 342 20.39 6.95 9.22
N VAL A 343 19.86 7.02 8.01
CA VAL A 343 20.56 6.64 6.78
C VAL A 343 20.77 7.90 5.94
N SER A 344 22.01 8.19 5.56
CA SER A 344 22.32 9.35 4.73
C SER A 344 23.22 8.96 3.56
N PRO A 345 23.28 9.77 2.49
CA PRO A 345 24.22 9.54 1.40
C PRO A 345 25.65 9.46 1.93
N ALA A 346 26.45 8.56 1.35
CA ALA A 346 27.90 8.53 1.54
C ALA A 346 28.57 9.35 0.42
N THR A 347 29.73 9.96 0.72
CA THR A 347 30.58 10.58 -0.30
C THR A 347 31.32 9.54 -1.14
N ALA A 348 31.70 8.42 -0.51
CA ALA A 348 32.21 7.23 -1.15
C ALA A 348 31.90 6.01 -0.26
N GLY A 349 31.39 4.94 -0.86
CA GLY A 349 31.08 3.71 -0.15
C GLY A 349 30.82 2.54 -1.10
N PRO A 350 30.62 1.33 -0.55
CA PRO A 350 30.20 0.19 -1.35
C PRO A 350 28.93 0.50 -2.12
N GLN A 351 28.90 0.09 -3.38
CA GLN A 351 27.73 0.25 -4.23
C GLN A 351 26.55 -0.54 -3.64
N VAL A 352 25.36 0.06 -3.72
CA VAL A 352 24.15 -0.55 -3.18
C VAL A 352 23.75 -1.74 -4.06
N ARG A 353 23.71 -2.94 -3.46
CA ARG A 353 23.28 -4.17 -4.11
C ARG A 353 21.80 -4.41 -3.84
N ALA A 354 20.99 -4.44 -4.89
CA ALA A 354 19.57 -4.79 -4.79
C ALA A 354 19.38 -6.16 -4.11
N PRO A 355 18.34 -6.33 -3.28
CA PRO A 355 18.03 -7.63 -2.69
C PRO A 355 17.54 -8.62 -3.77
N ALA A 356 17.70 -9.91 -3.51
CA ALA A 356 17.28 -10.95 -4.46
C ALA A 356 15.75 -11.11 -4.56
N ALA A 357 15.04 -10.69 -3.51
CA ALA A 357 13.58 -10.70 -3.40
C ALA A 357 13.10 -9.46 -2.65
N ALA A 358 11.87 -9.06 -2.90
CA ALA A 358 11.19 -7.99 -2.19
C ALA A 358 10.87 -8.34 -0.72
N GLY A 359 10.61 -7.31 0.08
CA GLY A 359 10.15 -7.45 1.46
C GLY A 359 11.26 -7.73 2.47
N ALA A 360 10.87 -8.26 3.64
CA ALA A 360 11.74 -8.37 4.81
C ALA A 360 12.44 -9.74 4.98
N GLY A 361 12.17 -10.71 4.09
CA GLY A 361 12.64 -12.10 4.24
C GLY A 361 14.16 -12.25 4.32
N GLY A 362 14.91 -11.32 3.72
CA GLY A 362 16.38 -11.30 3.78
C GLY A 362 16.96 -10.87 5.14
N CYS A 363 16.13 -10.37 6.06
CA CYS A 363 16.55 -10.02 7.43
C CYS A 363 16.11 -11.04 8.48
N ALA A 364 15.48 -12.15 8.08
CA ALA A 364 15.05 -13.18 9.03
C ALA A 364 16.26 -13.77 9.75
N THR A 365 16.10 -14.00 11.06
CA THR A 365 17.02 -14.86 11.81
C THR A 365 16.92 -16.26 11.21
N SER A 366 18.01 -16.77 10.64
CA SER A 366 18.09 -18.21 10.43
C SER A 366 17.86 -18.87 11.79
N PRO A 367 16.91 -19.82 11.94
CA PRO A 367 16.87 -20.62 13.14
C PRO A 367 18.20 -21.35 13.20
N VAL A 368 19.03 -21.00 14.19
CA VAL A 368 20.18 -21.83 14.53
C VAL A 368 19.59 -23.22 14.83
N PRO A 369 19.96 -24.29 14.10
CA PRO A 369 19.53 -25.62 14.51
C PRO A 369 20.03 -25.80 15.94
N ALA A 370 19.11 -26.10 16.85
CA ALA A 370 19.43 -26.31 18.26
C ALA A 370 20.63 -27.26 18.32
N ALA A 371 21.79 -26.73 18.71
CA ALA A 371 22.96 -27.53 18.97
C ALA A 371 22.52 -28.60 19.98
N GLY A 372 22.70 -29.86 19.59
CA GLY A 372 22.32 -31.01 20.39
C GLY A 372 22.80 -30.83 21.82
N ALA A 373 21.91 -31.18 22.74
CA ALA A 373 22.12 -31.17 24.17
C ALA A 373 23.52 -31.72 24.54
N ALA A 374 24.34 -30.86 25.13
CA ALA A 374 25.52 -31.27 25.86
C ALA A 374 25.63 -30.42 27.13
N GLY A 375 25.49 -31.09 28.28
CA GLY A 375 26.07 -30.64 29.54
C GLY A 375 25.26 -29.61 30.32
N SER A 376 24.31 -30.10 31.10
CA SER A 376 23.77 -29.42 32.28
C SER A 376 24.91 -29.00 33.23
N VAL A 377 25.09 -27.70 33.43
CA VAL A 377 25.79 -27.14 34.60
C VAL A 377 24.89 -26.08 35.22
N THR A 378 24.40 -26.41 36.40
CA THR A 378 23.57 -25.58 37.28
C THR A 378 24.41 -24.50 37.95
N PRO A 379 23.96 -23.24 38.01
CA PRO A 379 24.33 -22.34 39.10
C PRO A 379 23.18 -22.16 40.09
N ALA A 380 23.55 -22.11 41.37
CA ALA A 380 22.70 -21.95 42.56
C ALA A 380 22.05 -20.55 42.65
N PRO A 381 21.00 -20.36 43.48
CA PRO A 381 20.23 -19.11 43.53
C PRO A 381 20.91 -18.06 44.41
N ALA A 382 20.83 -16.79 44.02
CA ALA A 382 21.20 -15.66 44.87
C ALA A 382 20.04 -14.67 44.98
N ALA A 383 19.50 -14.63 46.20
CA ALA A 383 18.89 -13.55 46.97
C ALA A 383 18.11 -12.43 46.25
N ALA A 384 16.84 -12.33 46.66
CA ALA A 384 16.07 -11.09 46.65
C ALA A 384 16.42 -10.24 47.89
N GLU A 385 16.53 -8.91 47.72
CA GLU A 385 16.12 -7.89 48.71
C GLU A 385 16.25 -6.49 48.07
N GLY A 386 15.12 -5.80 47.87
CA GLY A 386 14.84 -4.48 48.46
C GLY A 386 15.06 -3.36 47.43
N ARG A 387 14.32 -2.25 47.37
CA ARG A 387 13.20 -1.66 48.11
C ARG A 387 12.70 -0.50 47.24
N ASP A 388 11.44 -0.11 47.43
CA ASP A 388 10.84 1.13 46.93
C ASP A 388 11.74 2.36 47.05
N ASP A 389 11.62 3.29 46.09
CA ASP A 389 11.60 4.72 46.42
C ASP A 389 10.80 5.52 45.36
N ASP A 390 9.95 6.38 45.92
CA ASP A 390 9.06 7.36 45.31
C ASP A 390 9.78 8.33 44.35
N TYR A 391 9.09 8.73 43.28
CA TYR A 391 9.39 9.98 42.58
C TYR A 391 8.15 10.87 42.50
N SER A 392 8.15 11.91 43.33
CA SER A 392 7.16 12.99 43.35
C SER A 392 7.77 14.31 42.85
N GLY A 393 7.21 14.81 41.74
CA GLY A 393 7.05 16.24 41.38
C GLY A 393 8.18 16.95 40.60
N PRO A 394 7.92 18.15 40.01
CA PRO A 394 6.63 18.78 39.69
C PRO A 394 6.54 19.35 38.24
N LEU A 395 5.30 19.67 37.83
CA LEU A 395 4.98 20.60 36.75
C LEU A 395 5.63 21.97 36.98
N LEU A 396 6.07 22.65 35.91
CA LEU A 396 5.75 24.07 35.63
C LEU A 396 6.30 24.52 34.25
N TRP A 397 5.57 25.46 33.67
CA TRP A 397 5.61 25.99 32.31
C TRP A 397 6.76 26.98 32.05
N VAL A 398 7.06 27.28 30.76
CA VAL A 398 6.94 28.60 30.09
C VAL A 398 7.67 28.60 28.73
N LEU A 399 6.94 28.88 27.65
CA LEU A 399 7.43 29.47 26.39
C LEU A 399 7.34 31.01 26.50
N PRO A 400 8.17 31.78 25.79
CA PRO A 400 7.70 32.49 24.58
C PRO A 400 8.81 32.59 23.49
N LEU A 401 8.69 33.09 22.25
CA LEU A 401 7.67 33.40 21.23
C LEU A 401 8.48 33.94 20.02
N VAL A 402 8.05 33.63 18.77
CA VAL A 402 8.16 34.45 17.52
C VAL A 402 9.58 34.70 16.94
N GLY A 403 9.90 34.61 15.64
CA GLY A 403 9.21 34.41 14.34
C GLY A 403 10.32 34.14 13.28
N ALA A 404 10.11 33.74 12.03
CA ALA A 404 9.02 33.87 11.05
C ALA A 404 9.12 32.68 10.05
N ALA A 405 8.04 31.93 9.76
CA ALA A 405 7.04 32.09 8.68
C ALA A 405 7.60 31.76 7.27
N GLY A 406 6.98 30.90 6.43
CA GLY A 406 5.72 30.14 6.46
C GLY A 406 5.75 29.06 5.35
N ALA A 407 4.85 28.08 5.25
CA ALA A 407 3.56 27.85 5.87
C ALA A 407 3.36 26.33 6.07
N ALA A 408 3.05 25.92 7.29
CA ALA A 408 2.60 24.57 7.60
C ALA A 408 1.77 24.60 8.88
N ALA A 409 0.45 24.70 8.73
CA ALA A 409 -0.59 24.22 9.65
C ALA A 409 -1.98 24.65 9.13
N PRO A 410 -3.04 23.85 9.31
CA PRO A 410 -3.19 22.93 10.44
C PRO A 410 -3.64 21.50 10.06
N LEU A 411 -2.85 20.49 10.44
CA LEU A 411 -3.34 19.10 10.57
C LEU A 411 -2.96 18.45 11.91
N ALA A 412 -2.70 19.26 12.94
CA ALA A 412 -2.41 18.76 14.30
C ALA A 412 -3.65 18.65 15.21
N PHE A 413 -4.89 18.72 14.68
CA PHE A 413 -6.11 18.72 15.51
C PHE A 413 -7.14 17.61 15.22
N VAL A 414 -6.82 16.57 14.44
CA VAL A 414 -7.82 15.54 14.06
C VAL A 414 -7.60 14.16 14.71
N PHE A 415 -6.52 13.91 15.46
CA PHE A 415 -6.32 12.58 16.09
C PHE A 415 -5.79 12.60 17.53
N ARG A 416 -6.67 12.93 18.48
CA ARG A 416 -6.75 12.42 19.88
C ARG A 416 -7.88 13.21 20.59
N PRO A 417 -8.94 12.59 21.17
CA PRO A 417 -8.92 11.31 21.88
C PRO A 417 -10.13 10.40 21.59
N TRP A 418 -9.88 9.20 21.05
CA TRP A 418 -10.70 8.02 21.35
C TRP A 418 -9.83 7.04 22.13
N ARG A 419 -9.57 7.40 23.39
CA ARG A 419 -9.04 6.50 24.41
C ARG A 419 -9.76 6.80 25.72
N ARG A 420 -10.37 5.76 26.27
CA ARG A 420 -11.16 5.66 27.52
C ARG A 420 -12.65 5.99 27.40
N ARG A 421 -13.46 4.94 27.22
CA ARG A 421 -14.36 4.46 28.30
C ARG A 421 -14.98 3.12 27.90
N SER A 422 -14.42 2.06 28.43
CA SER A 422 -15.13 0.81 28.63
C SER A 422 -15.81 0.86 30.01
N ARG A 423 -17.07 0.43 30.05
CA ARG A 423 -17.91 0.05 31.21
C ARG A 423 -18.44 1.19 32.10
N ARG A 424 -19.75 1.44 31.99
CA ARG A 424 -20.69 1.21 33.10
C ARG A 424 -22.09 0.93 32.54
N SER A 425 -22.75 -0.01 33.21
CA SER A 425 -23.99 -0.70 32.86
C SER A 425 -25.22 0.04 33.38
N GLY A 426 -26.32 0.03 32.61
CA GLY A 426 -27.70 0.02 33.12
C GLY A 426 -28.37 1.36 33.46
N PRO A 427 -29.71 1.36 33.64
CA PRO A 427 -30.64 1.86 32.61
C PRO A 427 -31.75 2.81 33.13
N SER A 428 -32.36 3.63 32.26
CA SER A 428 -33.79 4.05 32.34
C SER A 428 -34.19 5.13 31.32
N GLY A 429 -35.18 4.83 30.47
CA GLY A 429 -36.39 5.68 30.25
C GLY A 429 -36.35 6.90 29.29
N PRO A 430 -37.26 7.00 28.30
CA PRO A 430 -37.52 8.18 27.43
C PRO A 430 -38.70 9.05 28.00
N PRO A 431 -39.14 10.23 27.47
CA PRO A 431 -39.75 10.40 26.12
C PRO A 431 -39.72 11.85 25.49
N GLY A 432 -40.35 11.99 24.31
CA GLY A 432 -40.97 13.25 23.80
C GLY A 432 -40.34 13.82 22.52
N TRP A 433 -40.77 13.45 21.30
CA TRP A 433 -41.88 14.06 20.51
C TRP A 433 -41.94 15.59 20.52
N SER A 434 -41.69 16.20 19.35
CA SER A 434 -42.53 17.24 18.69
C SER A 434 -41.90 17.74 17.38
N SER A 435 -42.59 17.52 16.27
CA SER A 435 -42.70 18.38 15.07
C SER A 435 -44.22 18.64 14.91
N PRO A 436 -44.74 19.61 14.13
CA PRO A 436 -44.13 20.27 12.97
C PRO A 436 -44.42 21.80 12.87
N LEU A 437 -43.81 22.47 11.90
CA LEU A 437 -44.42 23.62 11.23
C LEU A 437 -44.12 23.57 9.74
N ASP A 438 -45.20 23.45 8.97
CA ASP A 438 -45.32 23.66 7.55
C ASP A 438 -44.88 25.06 7.13
N LEU A 439 -44.18 25.16 6.01
CA LEU A 439 -44.36 26.23 5.01
C LEU A 439 -43.92 25.68 3.64
N ALA A 440 -44.90 25.56 2.75
CA ALA A 440 -44.79 25.10 1.36
C ALA A 440 -44.42 26.28 0.41
N PRO A 441 -44.35 26.10 -0.93
CA PRO A 441 -43.16 26.38 -1.72
C PRO A 441 -43.28 27.64 -2.60
N LEU A 442 -42.14 28.20 -3.02
CA LEU A 442 -42.08 29.21 -4.07
C LEU A 442 -41.65 28.56 -5.39
N ASP A 443 -42.52 28.70 -6.40
CA ASP A 443 -42.35 28.27 -7.78
C ASP A 443 -41.38 29.18 -8.58
N PRO A 444 -40.88 28.73 -9.75
CA PRO A 444 -39.71 29.26 -10.44
C PRO A 444 -40.06 30.34 -11.49
N ALA A 445 -39.10 31.23 -11.75
CA ALA A 445 -39.13 32.22 -12.84
C ALA A 445 -37.97 31.99 -13.84
N PRO A 446 -38.06 32.51 -15.08
CA PRO A 446 -37.77 31.74 -16.30
C PRO A 446 -36.35 31.84 -16.86
N LEU A 447 -36.01 30.83 -17.67
CA LEU A 447 -34.79 30.68 -18.45
C LEU A 447 -34.68 31.74 -19.57
N HIS A 448 -33.59 32.49 -19.59
CA HIS A 448 -33.12 33.22 -20.76
C HIS A 448 -32.27 32.30 -21.66
N PRO A 449 -32.43 32.36 -23.00
CA PRO A 449 -31.67 31.52 -23.93
C PRO A 449 -30.22 32.01 -24.07
N ARG A 450 -29.26 31.09 -23.92
CA ARG A 450 -27.84 31.32 -24.25
C ARG A 450 -27.64 31.24 -25.78
N PRO A 451 -26.82 32.12 -26.36
CA PRO A 451 -26.47 32.06 -27.78
C PRO A 451 -25.47 30.92 -28.09
N ALA A 452 -25.57 30.39 -29.31
CA ALA A 452 -24.81 29.28 -29.88
C ALA A 452 -23.29 29.56 -29.98
N PRO A 453 -22.45 28.51 -30.02
CA PRO A 453 -20.99 28.65 -30.13
C PRO A 453 -20.57 29.07 -31.55
N ALA A 454 -19.60 29.99 -31.61
CA ALA A 454 -18.94 30.44 -32.84
C ALA A 454 -18.02 29.34 -33.42
N GLU A 455 -18.07 29.18 -34.73
CA GLU A 455 -17.21 28.30 -35.54
C GLU A 455 -15.71 28.65 -35.42
N PRO A 456 -14.81 27.66 -35.59
CA PRO A 456 -13.38 27.87 -35.55
C PRO A 456 -12.87 28.52 -36.85
N ALA A 457 -12.16 29.64 -36.72
CA ALA A 457 -11.46 30.30 -37.80
C ALA A 457 -10.34 29.40 -38.38
N GLU A 458 -10.41 29.15 -39.68
CA GLU A 458 -9.34 28.62 -40.52
C GLU A 458 -8.05 29.43 -40.34
N ARG A 459 -6.98 28.80 -39.84
CA ARG A 459 -5.62 29.31 -40.00
C ARG A 459 -4.94 28.61 -41.16
N ARG A 460 -4.69 29.42 -42.19
CA ARG A 460 -3.91 29.14 -43.39
C ARG A 460 -2.51 28.58 -43.07
N PRO A 461 -1.95 27.72 -43.94
CA PRO A 461 -0.59 27.21 -43.79
C PRO A 461 0.45 28.29 -44.06
N VAL A 462 1.45 28.39 -43.19
CA VAL A 462 2.67 29.18 -43.40
C VAL A 462 3.52 28.46 -44.44
N VAL A 463 3.72 29.14 -45.58
CA VAL A 463 4.66 28.74 -46.63
C VAL A 463 6.08 28.99 -46.14
N VAL A 464 6.89 27.94 -46.10
CA VAL A 464 8.35 28.02 -45.96
C VAL A 464 8.94 28.01 -47.37
N PRO A 465 9.71 29.03 -47.81
CA PRO A 465 10.33 29.04 -49.12
C PRO A 465 11.65 28.25 -49.09
N GLY A 466 11.78 27.24 -49.95
CA GLY A 466 13.01 26.47 -50.12
C GLY A 466 12.78 25.05 -50.63
N GLN A 467 12.21 24.89 -51.83
CA GLN A 467 12.25 23.62 -52.55
C GLN A 467 13.49 23.57 -53.46
N ALA A 468 14.24 22.48 -53.36
CA ALA A 468 14.85 21.85 -54.52
C ALA A 468 14.28 20.43 -54.61
N SER A 469 13.22 20.30 -55.42
CA SER A 469 12.57 19.03 -55.73
C SER A 469 13.30 18.39 -56.91
N VAL A 470 13.82 17.19 -56.71
CA VAL A 470 14.33 16.30 -57.77
C VAL A 470 13.11 15.64 -58.43
N PRO A 471 12.97 15.66 -59.77
CA PRO A 471 11.85 14.98 -60.43
C PRO A 471 12.10 13.48 -60.51
N ALA A 472 11.06 12.70 -60.20
CA ALA A 472 11.00 11.27 -60.44
C ALA A 472 10.75 11.01 -61.94
N ASP A 473 11.59 10.13 -62.49
CA ASP A 473 11.53 9.60 -63.85
C ASP A 473 10.53 8.43 -63.92
N PRO A 474 9.52 8.45 -64.81
CA PRO A 474 8.67 7.31 -65.07
C PRO A 474 9.04 6.69 -66.42
N ASP A 475 9.83 5.61 -66.43
CA ASP A 475 9.73 4.57 -67.46
C ASP A 475 10.68 3.41 -67.17
N ARG A 476 10.11 2.22 -66.90
CA ARG A 476 10.49 0.95 -67.54
C ARG A 476 9.57 -0.17 -67.11
N GLY A 477 8.73 -0.59 -68.05
CA GLY A 477 8.15 -1.92 -68.09
C GLY A 477 9.10 -2.98 -68.65
N GLY A 478 8.63 -4.23 -68.62
CA GLY A 478 9.25 -5.46 -69.13
C GLY A 478 9.69 -6.36 -67.98
N ASP A 479 9.18 -7.58 -67.76
CA ASP A 479 8.31 -8.48 -68.55
C ASP A 479 7.42 -9.31 -67.60
#